data_AF-A0A6J6RTF6-F1
#
_entry.id   AF-A0A6J6RTF6-F1
#
_cell.length_a   1.000
_cell.length_b   1.000
_cell.length_c   1.000
_cell.angle_alpha   90.00
_cell.angle_beta   90.00
_cell.angle_gamma   90.00
#
_symmetry.space_group_name_H-M   'P 1'
#
loop_
_entity.id
_entity.type
_entity.pdbx_description
1 polymer ?
#
loop_
_entity_poly.entity_id
_entity_poly.type
_entity_poly.pdbx_seq_one_letter_code
_entity_poly.pdbx_strand_id
1 'polypeptide(L)'
;MNLHDSYLTRANGACRMPALVSVLKPALIGLGVSAMSNGSSENEDFGIIAWHEDGRWNVSELTHVRDLGSIMDQLNSQATNGGAIALIAIEEDYFVVARALGSQMQMMISDVTYALESDLAADLLEMLDLPFPEEDDDSQPGGDIDLLSDLGMSAMELEALCDDPELFPDEQLDAVASKLGFGNQFAELYESH
;
A
#
# COMPACT_ATOMS: atom_id res chain seq x y z
N MET A 1 -28.71 16.39 -68.44
CA MET A 1 -30.05 15.89 -68.07
C MET A 1 -30.00 15.39 -66.62
N ASN A 2 -30.85 16.00 -65.78
CA ASN A 2 -31.36 15.66 -64.43
C ASN A 2 -30.37 15.27 -63.31
N LEU A 3 -30.23 15.96 -62.17
CA LEU A 3 -31.15 16.62 -61.18
C LEU A 3 -32.07 15.67 -60.37
N HIS A 4 -32.11 15.96 -59.05
CA HIS A 4 -32.88 15.39 -57.92
C HIS A 4 -32.20 14.23 -57.18
N ASP A 5 -32.13 14.17 -55.84
CA ASP A 5 -32.82 14.97 -54.83
C ASP A 5 -32.08 14.92 -53.48
N SER A 6 -32.37 15.92 -52.64
CA SER A 6 -31.88 16.13 -51.29
C SER A 6 -32.99 15.82 -50.28
N TYR A 7 -32.65 15.26 -49.12
CA TYR A 7 -33.42 15.39 -47.87
C TYR A 7 -32.38 15.40 -46.72
N LEU A 8 -32.07 16.52 -46.02
CA LEU A 8 -32.83 17.17 -44.91
C LEU A 8 -33.30 16.11 -43.87
N THR A 9 -33.03 16.14 -42.56
CA THR A 9 -32.95 17.28 -41.62
C THR A 9 -32.57 16.81 -40.19
N ARG A 10 -31.80 17.66 -39.47
CA ARG A 10 -31.70 18.00 -38.01
C ARG A 10 -31.95 16.93 -36.91
N ALA A 11 -31.05 16.94 -35.91
CA ALA A 11 -31.24 17.59 -34.59
C ALA A 11 -29.91 17.46 -33.78
N ASN A 12 -29.15 18.53 -33.52
CA ASN A 12 -29.23 19.43 -32.35
C ASN A 12 -29.55 18.74 -31.02
N GLY A 13 -28.55 18.65 -30.14
CA GLY A 13 -28.70 18.27 -28.74
C GLY A 13 -27.39 18.44 -27.99
N ALA A 14 -27.18 19.62 -27.41
CA ALA A 14 -26.00 19.97 -26.63
C ALA A 14 -25.99 19.25 -25.26
N CYS A 15 -24.80 18.84 -24.81
CA CYS A 15 -24.46 18.77 -23.39
C CYS A 15 -22.99 19.16 -23.24
N ARG A 16 -22.73 20.47 -23.22
CA ARG A 16 -21.54 21.03 -22.59
C ARG A 16 -21.80 21.04 -21.09
N MET A 17 -20.98 20.34 -20.33
CA MET A 17 -20.81 20.57 -18.90
C MET A 17 -19.33 20.84 -18.66
N PRO A 18 -18.93 22.04 -18.23
CA PRO A 18 -17.57 22.26 -17.73
C PRO A 18 -17.47 21.66 -16.32
N ALA A 19 -16.46 20.80 -16.10
CA ALA A 19 -16.11 20.39 -14.74
C ALA A 19 -15.55 21.62 -13.99
N LEU A 20 -16.15 21.87 -12.84
CA LEU A 20 -15.89 23.00 -11.96
C LEU A 20 -14.46 22.96 -11.42
N VAL A 21 -13.78 24.10 -11.54
CA VAL A 21 -12.62 24.50 -10.74
C VAL A 21 -13.00 24.37 -9.27
N SER A 22 -12.35 23.44 -8.56
CA SER A 22 -12.45 23.32 -7.11
C SER A 22 -11.71 24.49 -6.47
N VAL A 23 -12.48 25.37 -5.83
CA VAL A 23 -12.00 26.54 -5.11
C VAL A 23 -11.33 26.10 -3.81
N LEU A 24 -10.13 26.66 -3.55
CA LEU A 24 -9.41 26.63 -2.28
C LEU A 24 -10.34 26.67 -1.07
N LYS A 25 -10.19 25.70 -0.15
CA LYS A 25 -10.61 25.86 1.24
C LYS A 25 -9.56 26.67 2.02
N PRO A 26 -9.93 27.75 2.73
CA PRO A 26 -9.08 28.33 3.75
C PRO A 26 -9.24 27.54 5.06
N ALA A 27 -8.15 26.97 5.58
CA ALA A 27 -8.12 26.48 6.96
C ALA A 27 -7.71 27.63 7.88
N LEU A 28 -8.62 27.99 8.78
CA LEU A 28 -8.44 28.98 9.84
C LEU A 28 -7.55 28.40 10.95
N ILE A 29 -6.60 29.21 11.40
CA ILE A 29 -5.80 29.02 12.62
C ILE A 29 -6.74 29.05 13.83
N GLY A 30 -6.82 27.93 14.55
CA GLY A 30 -7.40 27.86 15.89
C GLY A 30 -6.31 27.46 16.88
N LEU A 31 -5.83 28.44 17.67
CA LEU A 31 -5.02 28.17 18.85
C LEU A 31 -5.96 27.64 19.95
N GLY A 32 -5.82 26.37 20.35
CA GLY A 32 -6.66 25.71 21.35
C GLY A 32 -5.88 24.66 22.13
N VAL A 33 -5.78 24.90 23.43
CA VAL A 33 -5.03 24.18 24.47
C VAL A 33 -5.33 22.68 24.58
N SER A 34 -4.24 21.91 24.75
CA SER A 34 -4.05 20.62 25.44
C SER A 34 -5.05 19.47 25.21
N ALA A 35 -4.58 18.45 24.50
CA ALA A 35 -4.72 17.06 24.94
C ALA A 35 -3.32 16.49 25.13
N MET A 36 -2.94 16.25 26.38
CA MET A 36 -1.90 15.28 26.70
C MET A 36 -2.60 13.94 26.62
N SER A 37 -2.56 13.33 25.42
CA SER A 37 -2.94 11.95 25.20
C SER A 37 -1.92 11.08 25.94
N ASN A 38 -2.31 10.60 27.11
CA ASN A 38 -1.72 9.40 27.69
C ASN A 38 -2.62 8.24 27.27
N GLY A 39 -2.43 7.76 26.06
CA GLY A 39 -2.93 6.48 25.57
C GLY A 39 -1.73 5.55 25.43
N SER A 40 -1.88 4.30 25.84
CA SER A 40 -0.93 3.24 25.55
C SER A 40 -0.93 3.02 24.03
N SER A 41 -0.10 3.75 23.29
CA SER A 41 0.18 3.48 21.87
C SER A 41 1.29 2.43 21.85
N GLU A 42 0.93 1.19 22.11
CA GLU A 42 1.86 0.07 22.23
C GLU A 42 1.18 -1.07 21.45
N ASN A 43 1.65 -1.31 20.21
CA ASN A 43 1.10 -2.22 19.19
C ASN A 43 -0.14 -1.73 18.40
N GLU A 44 0.04 -0.73 17.53
CA GLU A 44 -0.97 -0.37 16.53
C GLU A 44 -0.55 -0.87 15.15
N ASP A 45 -1.46 -1.59 14.49
CA ASP A 45 -1.24 -2.01 13.11
C ASP A 45 -1.23 -0.79 12.19
N PHE A 46 -0.22 -0.69 11.34
CA PHE A 46 -0.08 0.40 10.39
C PHE A 46 0.05 -0.13 8.98
N GLY A 47 -0.62 0.50 8.02
CA GLY A 47 -0.50 0.07 6.63
C GLY A 47 -0.81 1.15 5.64
N ILE A 48 -0.06 1.17 4.54
CA ILE A 48 -0.17 2.15 3.47
C ILE A 48 -0.12 1.46 2.10
N ILE A 49 -0.71 2.10 1.10
CA ILE A 49 -0.50 1.79 -0.31
C ILE A 49 0.22 2.96 -0.97
N ALA A 50 1.30 2.66 -1.68
CA ALA A 50 2.04 3.57 -2.53
C ALA A 50 1.87 3.18 -4.01
N TRP A 51 1.60 4.16 -4.88
CA TRP A 51 1.51 3.95 -6.33
C TRP A 51 2.06 5.13 -7.12
N HIS A 52 2.44 4.85 -8.36
CA HIS A 52 2.93 5.88 -9.28
C HIS A 52 1.80 6.47 -10.13
N GLU A 53 1.63 7.79 -10.02
CA GLU A 53 0.76 8.58 -10.91
C GLU A 53 1.52 9.84 -11.36
N ASP A 54 1.46 10.17 -12.66
CA ASP A 54 2.11 11.36 -13.24
C ASP A 54 3.60 11.55 -12.87
N GLY A 55 4.33 10.44 -12.74
CA GLY A 55 5.76 10.44 -12.39
C GLY A 55 6.07 10.80 -10.94
N ARG A 56 5.07 10.69 -10.04
CA ARG A 56 5.22 10.93 -8.60
C ARG A 56 4.69 9.74 -7.82
N TRP A 57 5.22 9.57 -6.60
CA TRP A 57 4.64 8.67 -5.61
C TRP A 57 3.43 9.34 -4.96
N ASN A 58 2.32 8.61 -4.94
CA ASN A 58 1.17 8.89 -4.09
C ASN A 58 1.10 7.80 -3.03
N VAL A 59 0.69 8.17 -1.82
CA VAL A 59 0.58 7.25 -0.69
C VAL A 59 -0.74 7.52 0.02
N SER A 60 -1.41 6.46 0.47
CA SER A 60 -2.59 6.55 1.33
C SER A 60 -2.60 5.40 2.33
N GLU A 61 -3.18 5.61 3.50
CA GLU A 61 -3.40 4.56 4.49
C GLU A 61 -4.37 3.48 3.99
N LEU A 62 -4.14 2.24 4.42
CA LEU A 62 -5.04 1.11 4.21
C LEU A 62 -6.24 1.20 5.13
N THR A 63 -7.43 0.82 4.64
CA THR A 63 -8.64 0.86 5.47
C THR A 63 -8.74 -0.31 6.46
N HIS A 64 -8.25 -1.50 6.07
CA HIS A 64 -8.26 -2.70 6.91
C HIS A 64 -6.96 -3.48 6.66
N VAL A 65 -6.03 -3.39 7.61
CA VAL A 65 -4.67 -3.94 7.53
C VAL A 65 -4.57 -5.43 7.87
N ARG A 66 -5.58 -5.99 8.54
CA ARG A 66 -5.67 -7.43 8.83
C ARG A 66 -6.60 -8.22 7.90
N ASP A 67 -7.23 -7.56 6.93
CA ASP A 67 -8.12 -8.20 5.96
C ASP A 67 -7.40 -8.29 4.61
N LEU A 68 -6.92 -9.50 4.31
CA LEU A 68 -6.16 -9.79 3.10
C LEU A 68 -6.96 -9.48 1.83
N GLY A 69 -8.27 -9.75 1.81
CA GLY A 69 -9.16 -9.42 0.70
C GLY A 69 -9.25 -7.92 0.47
N SER A 70 -9.44 -7.16 1.55
CA SER A 70 -9.46 -5.68 1.53
C SER A 70 -8.12 -5.08 1.07
N ILE A 71 -6.99 -5.68 1.46
CA ILE A 71 -5.66 -5.28 0.99
C ILE A 71 -5.55 -5.49 -0.52
N MET A 72 -5.90 -6.68 -1.02
CA MET A 72 -5.86 -7.03 -2.44
C MET A 72 -6.75 -6.12 -3.29
N ASP A 73 -7.97 -5.85 -2.82
CA ASP A 73 -8.93 -4.98 -3.51
C ASP A 73 -8.41 -3.54 -3.62
N GLN A 74 -7.87 -2.99 -2.53
CA GLN A 74 -7.31 -1.65 -2.53
C GLN A 74 -6.04 -1.57 -3.41
N LEU A 75 -5.14 -2.55 -3.33
CA LEU A 75 -3.96 -2.64 -4.22
C LEU A 75 -4.36 -2.64 -5.70
N ASN A 76 -5.30 -3.51 -6.08
CA ASN A 76 -5.79 -3.61 -7.45
C ASN A 76 -6.46 -2.32 -7.93
N SER A 77 -7.14 -1.59 -7.04
CA SER A 77 -7.77 -0.32 -7.37
C SER A 77 -6.77 0.78 -7.72
N GLN A 78 -5.56 0.73 -7.14
CA GLN A 78 -4.49 1.71 -7.33
C GLN A 78 -3.43 1.29 -8.34
N ALA A 79 -3.38 0.01 -8.71
CA ALA A 79 -2.42 -0.57 -9.65
C ALA A 79 -2.63 -0.03 -11.08
N THR A 80 -2.18 1.20 -11.33
CA THR A 80 -2.17 1.86 -12.64
C THR A 80 -0.83 1.61 -13.35
N ASN A 81 -0.41 2.51 -14.25
CA ASN A 81 0.68 2.34 -15.23
C ASN A 81 2.11 2.15 -14.65
N GLY A 82 2.26 1.94 -13.33
CA GLY A 82 3.52 1.64 -12.65
C GLY A 82 3.41 0.60 -11.52
N GLY A 83 2.23 0.00 -11.34
CA GLY A 83 1.93 -0.87 -10.21
C GLY A 83 1.64 -0.11 -8.91
N ALA A 84 1.28 -0.87 -7.88
CA ALA A 84 1.02 -0.39 -6.53
C ALA A 84 1.69 -1.33 -5.52
N ILE A 85 2.09 -0.80 -4.37
CA ILE A 85 2.79 -1.50 -3.29
C ILE A 85 2.04 -1.22 -2.00
N ALA A 86 1.75 -2.24 -1.21
CA ALA A 86 1.31 -2.11 0.16
C ALA A 86 2.47 -2.42 1.09
N LEU A 87 2.68 -1.57 2.09
CA LEU A 87 3.58 -1.79 3.22
C LEU A 87 2.70 -1.88 4.47
N ILE A 88 2.80 -2.96 5.23
CA ILE A 88 1.89 -3.28 6.34
C ILE A 88 2.71 -3.77 7.53
N ALA A 89 2.73 -3.03 8.63
CA ALA A 89 3.25 -3.48 9.92
C ALA A 89 2.07 -3.96 10.78
N ILE A 90 2.20 -5.16 11.33
CA ILE A 90 1.22 -5.72 12.27
C ILE A 90 1.87 -5.71 13.64
N GLU A 91 1.30 -4.89 14.53
CA GLU A 91 1.84 -4.67 15.87
C GLU A 91 3.34 -4.33 15.79
N GLU A 92 4.14 -4.81 16.73
CA GLU A 92 5.61 -4.76 16.68
C GLU A 92 6.22 -6.11 16.25
N ASP A 93 5.41 -6.99 15.66
CA ASP A 93 5.73 -8.40 15.49
C ASP A 93 6.33 -8.72 14.11
N TYR A 94 5.64 -8.34 13.03
CA TYR A 94 6.04 -8.63 11.66
C TYR A 94 5.49 -7.62 10.66
N PHE A 95 6.04 -7.63 9.45
CA PHE A 95 5.50 -6.87 8.32
C PHE A 95 5.19 -7.73 7.11
N VAL A 96 4.30 -7.21 6.27
CA VAL A 96 3.92 -7.74 4.97
C VAL A 96 4.19 -6.68 3.91
N VAL A 97 4.78 -7.11 2.80
CA VAL A 97 4.86 -6.30 1.58
C VAL A 97 4.07 -7.00 0.50
N ALA A 98 3.14 -6.28 -0.11
CA ALA A 98 2.36 -6.79 -1.24
C ALA A 98 2.52 -5.84 -2.43
N ARG A 99 2.57 -6.39 -3.64
CA ARG A 99 2.75 -5.61 -4.85
C ARG A 99 1.86 -6.12 -5.97
N ALA A 100 1.14 -5.19 -6.58
CA ALA A 100 0.39 -5.44 -7.80
C ALA A 100 1.12 -4.78 -8.98
N LEU A 101 1.50 -5.58 -9.98
CA LEU A 101 2.13 -5.11 -11.22
C LEU A 101 1.47 -5.75 -12.44
N GLY A 102 0.69 -4.96 -13.18
CA GLY A 102 -0.09 -5.47 -14.31
C GLY A 102 -1.16 -6.45 -13.83
N SER A 103 -1.04 -7.72 -14.24
CA SER A 103 -1.93 -8.80 -13.79
C SER A 103 -1.29 -9.70 -12.72
N GLN A 104 -0.08 -9.39 -12.30
CA GLN A 104 0.66 -10.16 -11.30
C GLN A 104 0.49 -9.51 -9.93
N MET A 105 0.27 -10.34 -8.93
CA MET A 105 0.28 -9.94 -7.53
C MET A 105 1.32 -10.80 -6.83
N GLN A 106 2.24 -10.15 -6.14
CA GLN A 106 3.33 -10.77 -5.39
C GLN A 106 3.24 -10.31 -3.95
N MET A 107 3.54 -11.18 -3.00
CA MET A 107 3.52 -10.82 -1.58
C MET A 107 4.62 -11.53 -0.82
N MET A 108 5.06 -10.91 0.27
CA MET A 108 5.97 -11.50 1.23
C MET A 108 5.55 -11.21 2.67
N ILE A 109 5.99 -12.05 3.57
CA ILE A 109 5.93 -11.87 5.03
C ILE A 109 7.35 -11.87 5.59
N SER A 110 7.64 -10.97 6.53
CA SER A 110 8.99 -10.84 7.10
C SER A 110 9.38 -12.01 7.98
N ASP A 111 8.40 -12.66 8.60
CA ASP A 111 8.58 -13.82 9.45
C ASP A 111 7.37 -14.76 9.37
N VAL A 112 7.59 -15.96 8.81
CA VAL A 112 6.55 -16.97 8.65
C VAL A 112 6.07 -17.57 9.97
N THR A 113 6.86 -17.50 11.05
CA THR A 113 6.56 -18.14 12.34
C THR A 113 5.29 -17.58 12.97
N TYR A 114 4.96 -16.31 12.70
CA TYR A 114 3.73 -15.66 13.15
C TYR A 114 2.45 -16.25 12.57
N ALA A 115 2.50 -17.15 11.59
CA ALA A 115 1.33 -17.90 11.12
C ALA A 115 0.72 -18.81 12.21
N LEU A 116 1.44 -19.07 13.31
CA LEU A 116 0.92 -19.81 14.46
C LEU A 116 -0.02 -18.97 15.34
N GLU A 117 0.09 -17.64 15.28
CA GLU A 117 -0.61 -16.72 16.19
C GLU A 117 -1.38 -15.59 15.50
N SER A 118 -1.14 -15.35 14.21
CA SER A 118 -1.77 -14.29 13.44
C SER A 118 -2.59 -14.82 12.27
N ASP A 119 -3.89 -14.54 12.28
CA ASP A 119 -4.83 -14.93 11.21
C ASP A 119 -4.39 -14.38 9.85
N LEU A 120 -3.88 -13.15 9.79
CA LEU A 120 -3.37 -12.55 8.55
C LEU A 120 -2.16 -13.32 8.00
N ALA A 121 -1.21 -13.69 8.86
CA ALA A 121 -0.04 -14.46 8.46
C ALA A 121 -0.44 -15.86 7.98
N ALA A 122 -1.35 -16.53 8.70
CA ALA A 122 -1.88 -17.82 8.30
C ALA A 122 -2.59 -17.78 6.93
N ASP A 123 -3.48 -16.80 6.73
CA ASP A 123 -4.18 -16.59 5.45
C ASP A 123 -3.19 -16.30 4.31
N LEU A 124 -2.14 -15.53 4.59
CA LEU A 124 -1.09 -15.22 3.61
C LEU A 124 -0.28 -16.46 3.21
N LEU A 125 0.13 -17.30 4.17
CA LEU A 125 0.83 -18.56 3.89
C LEU A 125 -0.04 -19.52 3.07
N GLU A 126 -1.32 -19.66 3.41
CA GLU A 126 -2.26 -20.49 2.64
C GLU A 126 -2.41 -19.98 1.20
N MET A 127 -2.58 -18.68 1.02
CA MET A 127 -2.72 -18.07 -0.30
C MET A 127 -1.47 -18.24 -1.16
N LEU A 128 -0.28 -18.14 -0.56
CA LEU A 128 1.00 -18.27 -1.24
C LEU A 128 1.47 -19.74 -1.40
N ASP A 129 0.69 -20.71 -0.91
CA ASP A 129 1.04 -22.14 -0.89
C ASP A 129 2.39 -22.39 -0.20
N LEU A 130 2.63 -21.69 0.91
CA LEU A 130 3.84 -21.81 1.72
C LEU A 130 3.67 -22.88 2.82
N PRO A 131 4.76 -23.55 3.23
CA PRO A 131 4.70 -24.45 4.38
C PRO A 131 4.38 -23.68 5.66
N PHE A 132 3.45 -24.20 6.46
CA PHE A 132 3.22 -23.68 7.80
C PHE A 132 4.41 -24.03 8.72
N PRO A 133 4.84 -23.10 9.58
CA PRO A 133 5.93 -23.32 10.52
C PRO A 133 5.53 -24.29 11.65
N GLU A 134 6.52 -24.90 12.28
CA GLU A 134 6.39 -25.58 13.58
C GLU A 134 6.82 -24.65 14.74
N GLU A 135 6.45 -24.99 15.99
CA GLU A 135 6.75 -24.14 17.17
C GLU A 135 8.26 -23.95 17.44
N ASP A 136 9.12 -24.81 16.88
CA ASP A 136 10.58 -24.78 17.02
C ASP A 136 11.33 -24.33 15.76
N ASP A 137 10.62 -23.87 14.73
CA ASP A 137 11.24 -23.29 13.54
C ASP A 137 11.87 -21.92 13.84
N ASP A 138 12.98 -21.64 13.15
CA ASP A 138 13.63 -20.33 13.21
C ASP A 138 12.86 -19.29 12.37
N SER A 139 12.84 -18.05 12.87
CA SER A 139 12.33 -16.87 12.14
C SER A 139 12.98 -16.76 10.76
N GLN A 140 12.15 -16.59 9.73
CA GLN A 140 12.59 -16.37 8.35
C GLN A 140 11.51 -15.71 7.50
N PRO A 141 11.90 -14.90 6.49
CA PRO A 141 10.93 -14.33 5.57
C PRO A 141 10.37 -15.38 4.60
N GLY A 142 9.16 -15.15 4.13
CA GLY A 142 8.45 -16.04 3.20
C GLY A 142 7.81 -15.29 2.02
N GLY A 143 7.55 -16.01 0.93
CA GLY A 143 6.92 -15.48 -0.28
C GLY A 143 7.91 -14.90 -1.29
N ASP A 144 7.48 -13.87 -2.03
CA ASP A 144 8.23 -13.25 -3.13
C ASP A 144 9.26 -12.23 -2.64
N ILE A 145 10.36 -12.64 -2.03
CA ILE A 145 11.35 -11.70 -1.43
C ILE A 145 12.02 -10.76 -2.46
N ASP A 146 11.98 -11.12 -3.74
CA ASP A 146 12.53 -10.29 -4.82
C ASP A 146 11.53 -9.28 -5.40
N LEU A 147 10.31 -9.15 -4.84
CA LEU A 147 9.20 -8.35 -5.37
C LEU A 147 9.50 -6.85 -5.56
N LEU A 148 10.58 -6.32 -4.99
CA LEU A 148 10.99 -4.90 -5.09
C LEU A 148 12.25 -4.69 -5.96
N SER A 149 12.79 -5.75 -6.57
CA SER A 149 14.08 -5.73 -7.25
C SER A 149 14.16 -4.74 -8.41
N ASP A 150 13.12 -4.62 -9.22
CA ASP A 150 13.06 -3.65 -10.32
C ASP A 150 12.88 -2.19 -9.86
N LEU A 151 12.52 -1.99 -8.59
CA LEU A 151 12.46 -0.67 -7.94
C LEU A 151 13.76 -0.30 -7.21
N GLY A 152 14.79 -1.16 -7.31
CA GLY A 152 16.14 -0.88 -6.83
C GLY A 152 16.43 -1.40 -5.42
N MET A 153 15.57 -2.27 -4.88
CA MET A 153 15.80 -2.96 -3.62
C MET A 153 15.91 -4.47 -3.87
N SER A 154 17.09 -5.03 -3.71
CA SER A 154 17.34 -6.45 -3.95
C SER A 154 16.77 -7.35 -2.85
N ALA A 155 16.51 -8.62 -3.17
CA ALA A 155 16.09 -9.62 -2.18
C ALA A 155 17.04 -9.67 -0.97
N MET A 156 18.36 -9.69 -1.21
CA MET A 156 19.36 -9.70 -0.14
C MET A 156 19.28 -8.45 0.77
N GLU A 157 18.95 -7.27 0.24
CA GLU A 157 18.75 -6.07 1.06
C GLU A 157 17.46 -6.17 1.88
N LEU A 158 16.39 -6.75 1.33
CA LEU A 158 15.12 -6.94 2.03
C LEU A 158 15.22 -8.02 3.11
N GLU A 159 15.89 -9.15 2.83
CA GLU A 159 16.21 -10.19 3.82
C GLU A 159 17.04 -9.62 4.96
N ALA A 160 18.06 -8.82 4.65
CA ALA A 160 18.89 -8.19 5.68
C ALA A 160 18.10 -7.23 6.59
N LEU A 161 17.04 -6.59 6.08
CA LEU A 161 16.13 -5.82 6.92
C LEU A 161 15.27 -6.74 7.80
N CYS A 162 14.71 -7.82 7.23
CA CYS A 162 13.90 -8.79 8.00
C CYS A 162 14.68 -9.37 9.18
N ASP A 163 15.96 -9.67 8.98
CA ASP A 163 16.86 -10.25 9.99
C ASP A 163 17.45 -9.22 10.96
N ASP A 164 17.13 -7.92 10.85
CA ASP A 164 17.71 -6.87 11.69
C ASP A 164 16.98 -6.77 13.05
N PRO A 165 17.60 -7.21 14.16
CA PRO A 165 16.96 -7.20 15.47
C PRO A 165 16.94 -5.82 16.13
N GLU A 166 17.55 -4.80 15.51
CA GLU A 166 17.58 -3.43 16.03
C GLU A 166 16.41 -2.58 15.50
N LEU A 167 15.59 -3.12 14.60
CA LEU A 167 14.50 -2.39 13.95
C LEU A 167 13.15 -3.05 14.22
N PHE A 168 12.16 -2.24 14.55
CA PHE A 168 10.76 -2.65 14.57
C PHE A 168 10.18 -2.74 13.14
N PRO A 169 9.04 -3.44 12.93
CA PRO A 169 8.43 -3.60 11.61
C PRO A 169 8.15 -2.28 10.87
N ASP A 170 7.68 -1.26 11.58
CA ASP A 170 7.46 0.08 11.02
C ASP A 170 8.76 0.76 10.59
N GLU A 171 9.84 0.62 11.36
CA GLU A 171 11.16 1.16 11.03
C GLU A 171 11.79 0.42 9.83
N GLN A 172 11.61 -0.90 9.74
CA GLN A 172 11.98 -1.68 8.55
C GLN A 172 11.22 -1.19 7.31
N LEU A 173 9.91 -0.92 7.44
CA LEU A 173 9.09 -0.39 6.36
C LEU A 173 9.42 1.07 5.99
N ASP A 174 9.85 1.91 6.93
CA ASP A 174 10.37 3.26 6.61
C ASP A 174 11.66 3.16 5.78
N ALA A 175 12.55 2.23 6.13
CA ALA A 175 13.76 1.97 5.35
C ALA A 175 13.43 1.49 3.92
N VAL A 176 12.42 0.62 3.78
CA VAL A 176 11.85 0.22 2.48
C VAL A 176 11.31 1.45 1.74
N ALA A 177 10.38 2.20 2.31
CA ALA A 177 9.77 3.38 1.68
C ALA A 177 10.82 4.43 1.24
N SER A 178 11.82 4.67 2.09
CA SER A 178 12.95 5.55 1.81
C SER A 178 13.79 5.07 0.62
N LYS A 179 14.07 3.76 0.54
CA LYS A 179 14.80 3.15 -0.57
C LYS A 179 14.05 3.29 -1.91
N LEU A 180 12.73 3.11 -1.90
CA LEU A 180 11.88 3.27 -3.08
C LEU A 180 11.59 4.73 -3.48
N GLY A 181 11.89 5.67 -2.59
CA GLY A 181 11.77 7.12 -2.86
C GLY A 181 10.45 7.76 -2.45
N PHE A 182 9.69 7.12 -1.54
CA PHE A 182 8.48 7.69 -0.92
C PHE A 182 8.52 7.76 0.61
N GLY A 183 9.71 7.64 1.22
CA GLY A 183 9.90 7.69 2.68
C GLY A 183 9.30 8.93 3.36
N ASN A 184 9.41 10.13 2.74
CA ASN A 184 8.81 11.33 3.32
C ASN A 184 7.28 11.21 3.44
N GLN A 185 6.61 10.66 2.43
CA GLN A 185 5.16 10.44 2.44
C GLN A 185 4.76 9.35 3.43
N PHE A 186 5.59 8.32 3.59
CA PHE A 186 5.39 7.29 4.61
C PHE A 186 5.46 7.90 6.00
N ALA A 187 6.54 8.63 6.31
CA ALA A 187 6.74 9.28 7.61
C ALA A 187 5.62 10.28 7.93
N GLU A 188 5.18 11.09 6.96
CA GLU A 188 4.07 12.02 7.16
C GLU A 188 2.76 11.31 7.54
N LEU A 189 2.47 10.15 6.95
CA LEU A 189 1.28 9.36 7.31
C LEU A 189 1.44 8.69 8.68
N TYR A 190 2.60 8.08 8.92
CA TYR A 190 2.91 7.40 10.18
C TYR A 190 2.85 8.34 11.39
N GLU A 191 3.42 9.55 11.29
CA GLU A 191 3.35 10.57 12.36
C GLU A 191 1.93 11.10 12.61
N SER A 192 1.00 10.88 11.67
CA SER A 192 -0.39 11.35 11.74
C SER A 192 -1.40 10.29 12.16
N HIS A 193 -0.95 9.03 12.22
CA HIS A 193 -1.72 7.87 12.66
C HIS A 193 -1.96 7.98 14.18
#